data_AF-A0A1D1ZWB0-F1
#
_entry.id   AF-A0A1D1ZWB0-F1
#
_cell.length_a   1.000
_cell.length_b   1.000
_cell.length_c   1.000
_cell.angle_alpha   90.00
_cell.angle_beta   90.00
_cell.angle_gamma   90.00
#
_symmetry.space_group_name_H-M   'P 1'
#
loop_
_entity.id
_entity.type
_entity.pdbx_description
1 polymer ?
#
loop_
_entity_poly.entity_id
_entity_poly.type
_entity_poly.pdbx_seq_one_letter_code
_entity_poly.pdbx_strand_id
1 'polypeptide(L)'
;MVEEVDRELQAQQSIVASAEAQNLAKLGALERALRLYRDRLGLHFRQDDAHRLLIGLNDIDPRQPEREFTFAVHIQGSDTYSVSNVSQELPELPELQAALQSTGNFCAFVRGMRTAFVAAVSRESPP
;
A
#
# COMPACT_ATOMS: atom_id res chain seq x y z
N MET A 1 14.48 -50.43 6.96
CA MET A 1 14.27 -49.68 5.70
C MET A 1 12.86 -49.11 5.61
N VAL A 2 11.78 -49.91 5.58
CA VAL A 2 10.41 -49.35 5.45
C VAL A 2 10.01 -48.44 6.63
N GLU A 3 10.24 -48.88 7.87
CA GLU A 3 9.90 -48.09 9.08
C GLU A 3 10.71 -46.78 9.21
N GLU A 4 11.91 -46.74 8.64
CA GLU A 4 12.78 -45.57 8.67
C GLU A 4 12.31 -44.52 7.67
N VAL A 5 11.94 -44.97 6.46
CA VAL A 5 11.30 -44.15 5.43
C VAL A 5 9.96 -43.60 5.92
N ASP A 6 9.15 -44.38 6.64
CA ASP A 6 7.88 -43.89 7.20
C ASP A 6 8.08 -42.81 8.26
N ARG A 7 9.12 -42.93 9.11
CA ARG A 7 9.47 -41.90 10.10
C ARG A 7 9.98 -40.63 9.43
N GLU A 8 10.82 -40.75 8.41
CA GLU A 8 11.30 -39.60 7.64
C GLU A 8 10.14 -38.89 6.92
N LEU A 9 9.21 -39.64 6.34
CA LEU A 9 8.02 -39.10 5.70
C LEU A 9 7.13 -38.35 6.71
N GLN A 10 6.88 -38.93 7.89
CA GLN A 10 6.12 -38.28 8.95
C GLN A 10 6.82 -37.00 9.45
N ALA A 11 8.14 -37.03 9.61
CA ALA A 11 8.92 -35.86 9.99
C ALA A 11 8.80 -34.75 8.94
N GLN A 12 8.97 -35.08 7.65
CA GLN A 12 8.80 -34.11 6.55
C GLN A 12 7.38 -33.55 6.48
N GLN A 13 6.35 -34.39 6.63
CA GLN A 13 4.96 -33.94 6.64
C GLN A 13 4.69 -32.98 7.79
N SER A 14 5.24 -33.24 8.98
CA SER A 14 5.08 -32.35 10.13
C SER A 14 5.74 -30.98 9.90
N ILE A 15 6.90 -30.94 9.25
CA ILE A 15 7.60 -29.70 8.87
C ILE A 15 6.76 -28.89 7.88
N VAL A 16 6.25 -29.53 6.83
CA VAL A 16 5.40 -28.86 5.82
C VAL A 16 4.12 -28.33 6.47
N ALA A 17 3.42 -29.15 7.27
CA ALA A 17 2.20 -28.74 7.95
C ALA A 17 2.43 -27.56 8.91
N SER A 18 3.55 -27.55 9.63
CA SER A 18 3.93 -26.43 10.49
C SER A 18 4.22 -25.16 9.68
N ALA A 19 4.92 -25.27 8.54
CA ALA A 19 5.22 -24.13 7.67
C ALA A 19 3.95 -23.57 7.02
N GLU A 20 3.03 -24.42 6.59
CA GLU A 20 1.73 -24.03 6.05
C GLU A 20 0.88 -23.30 7.09
N ALA A 21 0.81 -23.83 8.32
CA ALA A 21 0.09 -23.19 9.41
C ALA A 21 0.67 -21.80 9.74
N GLN A 22 1.99 -21.66 9.77
CA GLN A 22 2.67 -20.38 9.98
C GLN A 22 2.39 -19.39 8.85
N ASN A 23 2.44 -19.84 7.59
CA ASN A 23 2.15 -19.03 6.42
C ASN A 23 0.69 -18.56 6.42
N LEU A 24 -0.26 -19.43 6.74
CA LEU A 24 -1.68 -19.10 6.82
C LEU A 24 -1.96 -18.08 7.94
N ALA A 25 -1.35 -18.27 9.12
CA ALA A 25 -1.47 -17.32 10.21
C ALA A 25 -0.91 -15.93 9.84
N LYS A 26 0.24 -15.89 9.16
CA LYS A 26 0.87 -14.66 8.68
C LYS A 26 0.02 -13.98 7.61
N LEU A 27 -0.52 -14.72 6.65
CA LEU A 27 -1.42 -14.20 5.64
C LEU A 27 -2.66 -13.58 6.28
N GLY A 28 -3.32 -14.30 7.20
CA GLY A 28 -4.48 -13.79 7.90
C GLY A 28 -4.19 -12.53 8.73
N ALA A 29 -2.99 -12.40 9.30
CA ALA A 29 -2.57 -11.19 10.00
C ALA A 29 -2.36 -10.00 9.04
N LEU A 30 -1.71 -10.23 7.90
CA LEU A 30 -1.51 -9.21 6.87
C LEU A 30 -2.84 -8.73 6.28
N GLU A 31 -3.76 -9.65 5.98
CA GLU A 31 -5.10 -9.30 5.50
C GLU A 31 -5.86 -8.45 6.51
N ARG A 32 -5.81 -8.79 7.81
CA ARG A 32 -6.43 -7.97 8.87
C ARG A 32 -5.82 -6.58 8.92
N ALA A 33 -4.49 -6.46 8.80
CA ALA A 33 -3.83 -5.17 8.78
C ALA A 33 -4.25 -4.33 7.57
N LEU A 34 -4.30 -4.92 6.36
CA LEU A 34 -4.76 -4.24 5.15
C LEU A 34 -6.21 -3.77 5.26
N ARG A 35 -7.09 -4.61 5.83
CA ARG A 35 -8.48 -4.22 6.12
C ARG A 35 -8.53 -3.02 7.07
N LEU A 36 -7.76 -3.04 8.16
CA LEU A 36 -7.70 -1.91 9.10
C LEU A 36 -7.23 -0.61 8.44
N TYR A 37 -6.20 -0.65 7.59
CA TYR A 37 -5.73 0.54 6.87
C TYR A 37 -6.79 1.11 5.94
N ARG A 38 -7.48 0.25 5.19
CA ARG A 38 -8.56 0.68 4.30
C ARG A 38 -9.73 1.25 5.10
N ASP A 39 -10.23 0.50 6.07
CA ASP A 39 -11.48 0.83 6.77
C ASP A 39 -11.31 2.00 7.76
N ARG A 40 -10.08 2.31 8.22
CA ARG A 40 -9.82 3.41 9.16
C ARG A 40 -9.17 4.64 8.55
N LEU A 41 -8.32 4.46 7.54
CA LEU A 41 -7.58 5.57 6.93
C LEU A 41 -8.08 5.90 5.52
N GLY A 42 -9.00 5.11 4.96
CA GLY A 42 -9.34 5.17 3.54
C GLY A 42 -8.14 4.82 2.66
N LEU A 43 -7.12 4.13 3.19
CA LEU A 43 -5.84 3.91 2.51
C LEU A 43 -5.72 2.46 2.07
N HIS A 44 -5.48 2.25 0.78
CA HIS A 44 -5.20 0.92 0.26
C HIS A 44 -4.05 0.94 -0.75
N PHE A 45 -3.37 -0.20 -0.85
CA PHE A 45 -2.22 -0.40 -1.72
C PHE A 45 -2.58 -1.43 -2.79
N ARG A 46 -2.19 -1.15 -4.02
CA ARG A 46 -2.25 -2.04 -5.17
C ARG A 46 -0.89 -2.07 -5.86
N GLN A 47 -0.59 -3.15 -6.57
CA GLN A 47 0.56 -3.19 -7.47
C GLN A 47 0.02 -3.09 -8.89
N ASP A 48 0.64 -2.26 -9.73
CA ASP A 48 0.31 -2.22 -11.16
C ASP A 48 1.14 -3.24 -11.96
N ASP A 49 0.81 -3.38 -13.25
CA ASP A 49 1.48 -4.33 -14.16
C ASP A 49 2.98 -4.02 -14.36
N ALA A 50 3.41 -2.79 -14.05
CA ALA A 50 4.79 -2.35 -14.12
C ALA A 50 5.52 -2.45 -12.76
N HIS A 51 4.96 -3.22 -11.82
CA HIS A 51 5.46 -3.38 -10.46
C HIS A 51 5.57 -2.07 -9.66
N ARG A 52 4.83 -1.03 -10.03
CA ARG A 52 4.72 0.22 -9.29
C ARG A 52 3.73 0.05 -8.15
N LEU A 53 3.99 0.74 -7.05
CA LEU A 53 3.09 0.80 -5.90
C LEU A 53 2.00 1.82 -6.21
N LEU A 54 0.78 1.37 -6.46
CA LEU A 54 -0.39 2.23 -6.58
C LEU A 54 -1.01 2.44 -5.20
N ILE A 55 -1.14 3.70 -4.80
CA ILE A 55 -1.76 4.11 -3.55
C ILE A 55 -3.11 4.70 -3.87
N GLY A 56 -4.16 4.20 -3.23
CA GLY A 56 -5.50 4.76 -3.30
C GLY A 56 -5.95 5.31 -1.95
N LEU A 57 -6.58 6.47 -2.01
CA LEU A 57 -7.13 7.22 -0.89
C LEU A 57 -8.63 7.44 -1.11
N ASN A 58 -9.43 7.05 -0.14
CA ASN A 58 -10.86 7.33 -0.02
C ASN A 58 -11.09 8.31 1.14
N ASP A 59 -12.35 8.67 1.41
CA ASP A 59 -12.72 9.61 2.48
C ASP A 59 -11.97 10.94 2.38
N ILE A 60 -11.81 11.44 1.16
CA ILE A 60 -11.22 12.75 0.85
C ILE A 60 -12.31 13.76 0.55
N ASP A 61 -13.27 13.38 -0.30
CA ASP A 61 -14.42 14.21 -0.66
C ASP A 61 -15.57 13.92 0.29
N PRO A 62 -15.97 14.87 1.18
CA PRO A 62 -17.07 14.64 2.12
C PRO A 62 -18.42 14.41 1.44
N ARG A 63 -18.57 14.85 0.18
CA ARG A 63 -19.80 14.67 -0.61
C ARG A 63 -19.84 13.32 -1.30
N GLN A 64 -18.67 12.75 -1.59
CA GLN A 64 -18.49 11.45 -2.22
C GLN A 64 -17.37 10.66 -1.52
N PRO A 65 -17.63 10.07 -0.33
CA PRO A 65 -16.60 9.35 0.44
C PRO A 65 -15.98 8.16 -0.32
N GLU A 66 -16.77 7.54 -1.20
CA GLU A 66 -16.36 6.44 -2.08
C GLU A 66 -15.44 6.90 -3.23
N ARG A 67 -15.33 8.21 -3.51
CA ARG A 67 -14.47 8.75 -4.57
C ARG A 67 -13.02 8.41 -4.24
N GLU A 68 -12.37 7.71 -5.16
CA GLU A 68 -11.01 7.24 -5.01
C GLU A 68 -10.02 8.24 -5.63
N PHE A 69 -8.98 8.57 -4.88
CA PHE A 69 -7.86 9.40 -5.31
C PHE A 69 -6.60 8.54 -5.34
N THR A 70 -5.99 8.40 -6.51
CA THR A 70 -4.89 7.46 -6.72
C THR A 70 -3.61 8.16 -7.16
N PHE A 71 -2.47 7.59 -6.81
CA PHE A 71 -1.18 7.94 -7.37
C PHE A 71 -0.26 6.71 -7.33
N ALA A 72 0.61 6.58 -8.32
CA ALA A 72 1.59 5.51 -8.41
C ALA A 72 2.97 6.01 -7.97
N VAL A 73 3.63 5.26 -7.11
CA VAL A 73 5.01 5.49 -6.67
C VAL A 73 5.88 4.35 -7.20
N HIS A 74 6.96 4.72 -7.86
CA HIS A 74 7.97 3.79 -8.33
C HIS A 74 9.27 4.04 -7.56
N ILE A 75 9.76 2.98 -6.92
CA ILE A 75 11.04 2.99 -6.20
C ILE A 75 12.10 2.49 -7.18
N GLN A 76 12.97 3.38 -7.62
CA GLN A 76 14.12 3.05 -8.46
C GLN A 76 15.28 2.55 -7.60
N GLY A 77 16.17 1.74 -8.18
CA GLY A 77 17.25 1.02 -7.48
C GLY A 77 18.31 1.87 -6.75
N SER A 78 18.14 3.19 -6.69
CA SER A 78 18.97 4.14 -5.95
C SER A 78 18.16 4.99 -4.95
N ASP A 79 17.14 4.38 -4.32
CA ASP A 79 16.20 5.06 -3.40
C ASP A 79 15.58 6.34 -4.00
N THR A 80 15.41 6.32 -5.33
CA THR A 80 14.79 7.41 -6.07
C THR A 80 13.32 7.11 -6.22
N TYR A 81 12.48 8.04 -5.78
CA TYR A 81 11.03 7.93 -5.86
C TYR A 81 10.55 8.74 -7.04
N SER A 82 9.86 8.09 -7.98
CA SER A 82 9.08 8.80 -9.00
C SER A 82 7.59 8.60 -8.77
N VAL A 83 6.83 9.68 -8.92
CA VAL A 83 5.38 9.69 -8.74
C VAL A 83 4.74 9.88 -10.12
N SER A 84 3.75 9.06 -10.43
CA SER A 84 3.03 9.06 -11.71
C SER A 84 1.57 8.70 -11.52
N ASN A 85 0.75 8.76 -12.58
CA ASN A 85 -0.66 8.35 -12.59
C ASN A 85 -1.48 8.98 -11.44
N VAL A 86 -1.27 10.27 -11.18
CA VAL A 86 -2.02 11.00 -10.16
C VAL A 86 -3.42 11.28 -10.71
N SER A 87 -4.46 10.92 -9.96
CA SER A 87 -5.86 11.02 -10.39
C SER A 87 -6.36 12.47 -10.55
N GLN A 88 -5.64 13.44 -10.00
CA GLN A 88 -5.97 14.86 -10.06
C GLN A 88 -4.68 15.70 -10.13
N GLU A 89 -4.74 16.84 -10.80
CA GLU A 89 -3.63 17.79 -10.82
C GLU A 89 -3.45 18.43 -9.45
N LEU A 90 -2.25 18.28 -8.89
CA LEU A 90 -1.87 18.83 -7.59
C LEU A 90 -0.69 19.78 -7.78
N PRO A 91 -0.86 21.10 -7.58
CA PRO A 91 0.26 22.04 -7.68
C PRO A 91 1.33 21.80 -6.60
N GLU A 92 0.97 21.17 -5.49
CA GLU A 92 1.88 20.82 -4.39
C GLU A 92 2.73 19.56 -4.68
N LEU A 93 2.45 18.81 -5.76
CA LEU A 93 3.13 17.55 -6.07
C LEU A 93 4.65 17.67 -6.25
N PRO A 94 5.21 18.67 -6.98
CA PRO A 94 6.66 18.78 -7.17
C PRO A 94 7.41 18.99 -5.85
N GLU A 95 6.84 19.78 -4.93
CA GLU A 95 7.41 20.02 -3.61
C GLU A 95 7.37 18.75 -2.75
N LEU A 96 6.24 18.05 -2.76
CA LEU A 96 6.08 16.77 -2.05
C LEU A 96 7.05 15.70 -2.57
N GLN A 97 7.24 15.62 -3.88
CA GLN A 97 8.19 14.68 -4.49
C GLN A 97 9.63 15.03 -4.13
N ALA A 98 10.01 16.31 -4.15
CA ALA A 98 11.34 16.74 -3.71
C ALA A 98 11.60 16.41 -2.23
N ALA A 99 10.59 16.62 -1.37
CA ALA A 99 10.67 16.27 0.04
C ALA A 99 10.79 14.75 0.26
N LEU A 100 10.04 13.95 -0.51
CA LEU A 100 10.15 12.48 -0.48
C LEU A 100 11.55 12.03 -0.90
N GLN A 101 12.09 12.62 -1.97
CA GLN A 101 13.43 12.29 -2.45
C GLN A 101 14.54 12.68 -1.45
N SER A 102 14.38 13.79 -0.75
CA SER A 102 15.38 14.26 0.22
C SER A 102 15.31 13.56 1.57
N THR A 103 14.13 13.16 2.03
CA THR A 103 13.93 12.64 3.39
C THR A 103 13.70 11.14 3.44
N GLY A 104 13.29 10.53 2.31
CA GLY A 104 12.82 9.14 2.27
C GLY A 104 11.55 8.90 3.10
N ASN A 105 10.89 9.95 3.61
CA ASN A 105 9.78 9.79 4.55
C ASN A 105 8.45 9.59 3.81
N PHE A 106 8.17 8.33 3.48
CA PHE A 106 6.95 7.94 2.78
C PHE A 106 5.68 8.29 3.57
N CYS A 107 5.69 8.17 4.90
CA CYS A 107 4.54 8.51 5.74
C CYS A 107 4.19 10.00 5.66
N ALA A 108 5.20 10.88 5.68
CA ALA A 108 5.00 12.32 5.52
C ALA A 108 4.48 12.65 4.11
N PHE A 109 5.02 11.99 3.09
CA PHE A 109 4.58 12.14 1.70
C PHE A 109 3.10 11.76 1.51
N VAL A 110 2.66 10.59 1.98
CA VAL A 110 1.25 10.16 1.86
C VAL A 110 0.30 11.13 2.59
N ARG A 111 0.70 11.64 3.77
CA ARG A 111 -0.07 12.66 4.49
C ARG A 111 -0.15 13.98 3.70
N GLY A 112 0.95 14.40 3.09
CA GLY A 112 1.00 15.58 2.22
C GLY A 112 0.09 15.43 1.00
N MET A 113 0.16 14.30 0.31
CA MET A 113 -0.72 13.95 -0.80
C MET A 113 -2.19 14.00 -0.38
N ARG A 114 -2.54 13.45 0.80
CA ARG A 114 -3.91 13.50 1.33
C ARG A 114 -4.38 14.94 1.51
N THR A 115 -3.58 15.80 2.13
CA THR A 115 -3.91 17.22 2.33
C THR A 115 -4.06 17.96 0.99
N ALA A 116 -3.18 17.68 0.03
CA ALA A 116 -3.25 18.28 -1.31
C ALA A 116 -4.53 17.88 -2.04
N PHE A 117 -4.95 16.61 -1.98
CA PHE A 117 -6.23 16.18 -2.56
C PHE A 117 -7.43 16.85 -1.87
N VAL A 118 -7.44 16.97 -0.54
CA VAL A 118 -8.52 17.68 0.18
C VAL A 118 -8.59 19.15 -0.26
N ALA A 119 -7.44 19.82 -0.39
CA ALA A 119 -7.39 21.20 -0.88
C ALA A 119 -7.89 21.30 -2.33
N ALA A 120 -7.54 20.35 -3.19
CA ALA A 120 -7.97 20.31 -4.58
C ALA A 120 -9.48 20.11 -4.72
N VAL A 121 -10.09 19.21 -3.93
CA VAL A 121 -11.56 19.03 -3.87
C VAL A 121 -12.25 20.29 -3.37
N SER A 122 -11.68 20.95 -2.35
CA SER A 122 -12.24 22.20 -1.80
C SER A 122 -12.22 23.35 -2.82
N ARG A 123 -11.27 23.35 -3.76
CA ARG A 123 -11.17 24.32 -4.86
C ARG A 123 -12.13 23.99 -6.02
N GLU A 124 -12.31 22.70 -6.33
CA GLU A 124 -13.19 22.22 -7.40
C GLU A 124 -14.66 22.57 -7.14
N SER A 125 -15.07 22.60 -5.87
CA SER A 125 -16.44 22.91 -5.51
C SER A 125 -16.50 23.59 -4.13
N PRO A 126 -16.64 24.93 -4.08
CA PRO A 126 -16.70 25.63 -2.80
C PRO A 126 -17.91 25.16 -1.96
N PRO A 127 -17.81 25.25 -0.62
CA PRO A 127 -18.91 24.91 0.29
C PRO A 127 -20.15 25.79 0.07
#